data_AF-A0A7H8NJF2-F1
#
_entry.id   AF-A0A7H8NJF2-F1
#
_cell.length_a   1.000
_cell.length_b   1.000
_cell.length_c   1.000
_cell.angle_alpha   90.00
_cell.angle_beta   90.00
_cell.angle_gamma   90.00
#
_symmetry.space_group_name_H-M   'P 1'
#
loop_
_entity.id
_entity.type
_entity.pdbx_description
1 polymer ?
#
loop_
_entity_poly.entity_id
_entity_poly.type
_entity_poly.pdbx_seq_one_letter_code
_entity_poly.pdbx_strand_id
1 'polypeptide(L)' 'MTWAQILTHWPHVEADLHEVYGIDVGAPGLLRARSWRWLRTRIEGLLSAESRLARLLTPDPPAAPGGTTTRG' A
#
# COMPACT_ATOMS: atom_id res chain seq x y z
N MET A 1 4.49 10.28 -4.19
CA MET A 1 4.49 9.29 -3.10
C MET A 1 5.89 9.16 -2.52
N THR A 2 6.08 9.33 -1.21
CA THR A 2 7.39 9.19 -0.56
C THR A 2 7.45 7.96 0.35
N TRP A 3 8.66 7.46 0.65
CA TRP A 3 8.85 6.35 1.59
C TRP A 3 8.34 6.66 3.00
N ALA A 4 8.51 7.90 3.47
CA ALA A 4 7.99 8.31 4.77
C ALA A 4 6.46 8.19 4.86
N GLN A 5 5.75 8.56 3.78
CA GLN A 5 4.29 8.41 3.70
C GLN A 5 3.87 6.94 3.73
N ILE A 6 4.54 6.07 2.97
CA ILE A 6 4.25 4.63 2.95
C ILE A 6 4.44 4.03 4.36
N LEU A 7 5.58 4.33 5.00
CA LEU A 7 5.92 3.77 6.31
C LEU A 7 5.07 4.33 7.45
N THR A 8 4.39 5.48 7.26
CA THR A 8 3.37 5.96 8.21
C THR A 8 2.21 4.96 8.34
N HIS A 9 1.93 4.19 7.29
CA HIS A 9 0.90 3.16 7.28
C HIS A 9 1.46 1.76 7.49
N TRP A 10 2.49 1.62 8.34
CA TRP A 10 3.17 0.35 8.58
C TRP A 10 2.24 -0.84 8.83
N PRO A 11 1.17 -0.77 9.66
CA PRO A 11 0.27 -1.92 9.85
C PRO A 11 -0.40 -2.43 8.57
N HIS A 12 -0.66 -1.54 7.61
CA HIS A 12 -1.23 -1.94 6.31
C HIS A 12 -0.17 -2.61 5.43
N VAL A 13 1.07 -2.15 5.51
CA VAL A 13 2.22 -2.80 4.86
C VAL A 13 2.42 -4.20 5.41
N GLU A 14 2.38 -4.39 6.73
CA GLU A 14 2.51 -5.71 7.37
C GLU A 14 1.39 -6.66 6.94
N ALA A 15 0.15 -6.18 6.98
CA ALA A 15 -1.01 -6.97 6.58
C ALA A 15 -0.92 -7.40 5.11
N ASP A 16 -0.63 -6.47 4.20
CA ASP A 16 -0.56 -6.77 2.77
C ASP A 16 0.66 -7.66 2.42
N LEU A 17 1.80 -7.52 3.13
CA LEU A 17 2.95 -8.43 2.99
C LEU A 17 2.59 -9.86 3.40
N HIS A 18 1.81 -10.02 4.47
CA HIS A 18 1.34 -11.32 4.92
C HIS A 18 0.30 -11.89 3.94
N GLU A 19 -0.70 -11.09 3.56
CA GLU A 19 -1.81 -11.51 2.69
C GLU A 19 -1.33 -11.91 1.28
N VAL A 20 -0.44 -11.12 0.67
CA VAL A 20 -0.01 -11.31 -0.73
C VAL A 20 1.18 -12.27 -0.85
N TYR A 21 2.13 -12.21 0.07
CA TYR A 21 3.39 -12.96 -0.03
C TYR A 21 3.59 -14.02 1.06
N GLY A 22 2.72 -14.11 2.06
CA GLY A 22 2.92 -14.98 3.23
C GLY A 22 4.08 -14.52 4.11
N ILE A 23 4.43 -13.23 4.08
CA ILE A 23 5.57 -12.68 4.82
C ILE A 23 5.09 -12.05 6.12
N ASP A 24 5.43 -12.67 7.25
CA ASP A 24 5.29 -12.08 8.58
C ASP A 24 6.56 -11.31 8.96
N VAL A 25 6.50 -9.98 8.93
CA VAL A 25 7.64 -9.11 9.29
C VAL A 25 7.88 -9.02 10.80
N GLY A 26 6.92 -9.44 11.63
CA GLY A 26 7.08 -9.62 13.07
C GLY A 26 7.90 -10.86 13.43
N ALA A 27 8.11 -11.77 12.47
CA ALA A 27 8.90 -12.98 12.67
C ALA A 27 10.32 -12.64 13.16
N PRO A 28 10.74 -13.17 14.33
CA PRO A 28 12.03 -12.82 14.93
C PRO A 28 13.20 -13.05 13.96
N GLY A 29 13.99 -11.99 13.75
CA GLY A 29 15.21 -12.05 12.95
C GLY A 29 15.03 -11.93 11.43
N LEU A 30 13.80 -11.93 10.91
CA LEU A 30 13.56 -11.82 9.46
C LEU A 30 14.13 -10.53 8.88
N LEU A 31 13.76 -9.38 9.46
CA LEU A 31 14.23 -8.07 9.00
C LEU A 31 15.73 -7.84 9.26
N ARG A 32 16.35 -8.59 10.18
CA ARG A 32 17.80 -8.56 10.40
C ARG A 32 18.57 -9.39 9.37
N ALA A 33 17.98 -10.49 8.91
CA ALA A 33 18.62 -11.41 7.96
C ALA A 33 18.45 -10.97 6.49
N ARG A 34 17.54 -10.04 6.20
CA ARG A 34 17.23 -9.57 4.85
C ARG A 34 17.69 -8.12 4.66
N SER A 35 18.08 -7.79 3.45
CA SER A 35 18.47 -6.42 3.11
C SER A 35 17.26 -5.50 2.98
N TRP A 36 17.47 -4.19 3.17
CA TRP A 36 16.44 -3.20 2.89
C TRP A 36 15.92 -3.29 1.44
N ARG A 37 16.79 -3.58 0.47
CA ARG A 37 16.40 -3.79 -0.93
C ARG A 37 15.36 -4.91 -1.09
N TRP A 38 15.49 -6.00 -0.31
CA TRP A 38 14.55 -7.13 -0.35
C TRP A 38 13.15 -6.72 0.09
N LEU A 39 13.05 -5.93 1.17
CA LEU A 39 11.77 -5.43 1.69
C LEU A 39 11.18 -4.39 0.74
N ARG A 40 12.00 -3.43 0.31
CA ARG A 40 11.63 -2.38 -0.65
C ARG A 40 10.96 -2.94 -1.91
N THR A 41 11.57 -3.96 -2.53
CA THR A 41 11.04 -4.55 -3.78
C THR A 41 9.64 -5.16 -3.58
N ARG A 42 9.35 -5.70 -2.38
CA ARG A 42 8.03 -6.27 -2.07
C ARG A 42 7.00 -5.20 -1.79
N ILE A 43 7.37 -4.15 -1.07
CA ILE A 43 6.49 -2.99 -0.86
C ILE A 43 6.15 -2.34 -2.20
N GLU A 44 7.13 -2.16 -3.10
CA GLU A 44 6.88 -1.67 -4.47
C GLU A 44 5.95 -2.60 -5.25
N GLY A 45 6.10 -3.93 -5.09
CA GLY A 45 5.18 -4.93 -5.63
C GLY A 45 3.74 -4.76 -5.12
N LEU A 46 3.55 -4.52 -3.81
CA LEU A 46 2.23 -4.24 -3.24
C LEU A 46 1.60 -2.98 -3.84
N LEU A 47 2.39 -1.92 -4.09
CA LEU A 47 1.90 -0.68 -4.71
C LEU A 47 1.53 -0.87 -6.19
N SER A 48 2.16 -1.83 -6.87
CA SER A 48 1.81 -2.19 -8.26
C SER A 48 0.61 -3.13 -8.37
N ALA A 49 0.29 -3.85 -7.30
CA ALA A 49 -0.91 -4.66 -7.19
C ALA A 49 -2.08 -3.79 -6.70
N GLU A 50 -3.32 -4.15 -7.04
CA GLU A 50 -4.56 -3.53 -6.53
C GLU A 50 -4.80 -3.83 -5.03
N SER A 51 -3.78 -3.55 -4.21
CA SER A 51 -3.72 -3.82 -2.78
C SER A 51 -4.44 -2.74 -1.96
N ARG A 52 -4.69 -3.03 -0.69
CA ARG A 52 -5.29 -2.07 0.24
C ARG A 52 -4.36 -0.87 0.45
N LEU A 53 -3.05 -1.11 0.53
CA LEU A 53 -2.04 -0.07 0.57
C LEU A 53 -2.06 0.81 -0.70
N ALA A 54 -2.18 0.22 -1.89
CA ALA A 54 -2.25 0.96 -3.14
C ALA A 54 -3.48 1.89 -3.21
N ARG A 55 -4.66 1.40 -2.78
CA ARG A 55 -5.89 2.20 -2.69
C ARG A 55 -5.79 3.32 -1.66
N LEU A 56 -5.20 3.05 -0.50
CA LEU A 56 -5.06 4.05 0.55
C LEU A 56 -4.13 5.21 0.13
N LEU A 57 -3.14 4.90 -0.71
CA LEU A 57 -2.13 5.85 -1.17
C LEU A 57 -2.49 6.53 -2.51
N THR A 58 -3.47 6.00 -3.24
CA THR A 58 -3.95 6.58 -4.50
C THR A 58 -5.36 7.10 -4.25
N PRO A 59 -5.54 8.38 -3.87
CA PRO A 59 -6.87 8.93 -3.69
C PRO A 59 -7.63 8.86 -5.03
N ASP A 60 -8.86 8.35 -4.99
CA ASP A 60 -9.75 8.43 -6.14
C ASP A 60 -9.89 9.90 -6.58
N PRO A 61 -9.86 10.17 -7.90
CA PRO A 61 -10.14 11.52 -8.37
C PRO A 61 -11.50 11.95 -7.80
N PRO A 62 -11.62 13.19 -7.30
CA PRO A 62 -12.87 13.65 -6.73
C PRO A 62 -13.97 13.43 -7.76
N ALA A 63 -15.05 12.74 -7.34
CA ALA A 63 -16.20 12.49 -8.19
C ALA A 63 -16.57 13.80 -8.90
N ALA A 64 -16.54 13.79 -10.23
CA ALA A 64 -16.85 14.98 -11.01
C ALA A 64 -18.17 15.55 -10.49
N PRO A 65 -18.26 16.86 -10.17
CA PRO A 65 -19.49 17.44 -9.69
C PRO A 65 -20.57 17.17 -10.73
N GLY A 66 -21.50 16.28 -10.38
CA GLY A 66 -22.56 15.84 -11.26
C GLY A 66 -23.30 17.08 -11.75
N GLY A 67 -23.30 17.28 -13.07
CA GLY A 67 -24.11 18.31 -13.70
C GLY A 67 -25.56 18.05 -13.33
N THR A 68 -26.12 18.90 -12.47
CA THR A 68 -27.55 18.97 -12.19
C THR A 68 -28.25 19.38 -13.49
N THR A 69 -28.56 18.41 -14.35
CA THR A 69 -29.52 18.63 -15.43
C THR A 69 -30.90 18.57 -14.79
N THR A 70 -31.38 19.74 -14.39
CA THR A 70 -32.81 20.00 -14.21
C THR A 70 -33.49 19.69 -15.55
N ARG A 71 -34.24 18.58 -15.60
CA ARG A 71 -35.15 18.28 -16.70
C ARG A 71 -36.43 19.07 -16.43
N GLY A 72 -36.66 20.09 -17.26
CA GLY A 72 -37.90 20.88 -17.30
C GLY A 72 -39.07 20.13 -17.92
#